data_AF-A0A544XE42-F1
#
_entry.id   AF-A0A544XE42-F1
#
_cell.length_a   1.000
_cell.length_b   1.000
_cell.length_c   1.000
_cell.angle_alpha   90.00
_cell.angle_beta   90.00
_cell.angle_gamma   90.00
#
_symmetry.space_group_name_H-M   'P 1'
#
loop_
_entity.id
_entity.type
_entity.pdbx_description
1 polymer ?
#
loop_
_entity_poly.entity_id
_entity_poly.type
_entity_poly.pdbx_seq_one_letter_code
_entity_poly.pdbx_strand_id
1 'polypeptide(L)' 'MSDSVGGYSVGWLTLSLINAGLAQGKGRSGLNWWLLSLFLGPIATFLIVFLDPLKGPRP' A
#
# COMPACT_ATOMS: atom_id res chain seq x y z
N MET A 1 -31.79 -1.50 -2.55
CA MET A 1 -30.41 -1.32 -2.05
C MET A 1 -29.48 -2.18 -2.89
N SER A 2 -28.77 -1.58 -3.82
CA SER A 2 -27.63 -2.18 -4.52
C SER A 2 -26.56 -1.10 -4.55
N ASP A 3 -25.30 -1.47 -4.27
CA ASP A 3 -24.04 -0.75 -4.62
C ASP A 3 -22.96 -0.82 -3.53
N SER A 4 -23.06 -1.73 -2.57
CA SER A 4 -21.99 -1.95 -1.58
C SER A 4 -20.73 -2.61 -2.18
N VAL A 5 -20.87 -3.41 -3.24
CA VAL A 5 -19.74 -4.18 -3.83
C VAL A 5 -18.80 -3.30 -4.63
N GLY A 6 -19.34 -2.40 -5.48
CA GLY A 6 -18.52 -1.49 -6.29
C GLY A 6 -17.69 -0.51 -5.45
N GLY A 7 -18.31 0.06 -4.41
CA GLY A 7 -17.61 0.94 -3.46
C GLY A 7 -16.49 0.23 -2.70
N TYR A 8 -16.69 -1.05 -2.33
CA TYR A 8 -15.66 -1.85 -1.69
C TYR A 8 -14.44 -2.08 -2.60
N SER A 9 -14.66 -2.47 -3.86
CA SER A 9 -13.57 -2.65 -4.84
C SER A 9 -12.80 -1.36 -5.10
N VAL A 10 -13.48 -0.22 -5.26
CA VAL A 10 -12.83 1.08 -5.46
C VAL A 10 -12.06 1.51 -4.20
N GLY A 11 -12.63 1.31 -3.02
CA GLY A 11 -11.96 1.59 -1.75
C GLY A 11 -10.69 0.74 -1.57
N TRP A 12 -10.75 -0.53 -1.95
CA TRP A 12 -9.62 -1.45 -1.90
C TRP A 12 -8.50 -1.08 -2.88
N LEU A 13 -8.83 -0.75 -4.13
CA LEU A 13 -7.85 -0.27 -5.12
C LEU A 13 -7.23 1.08 -4.72
N THR A 14 -8.01 1.96 -4.12
CA THR A 14 -7.51 3.24 -3.61
C THR A 14 -6.57 3.01 -2.43
N LEU A 15 -6.92 2.13 -1.49
CA LEU A 15 -6.07 1.76 -0.36
C LEU A 15 -4.74 1.15 -0.82
N SER A 16 -4.77 0.28 -1.84
CA SER A 16 -3.54 -0.30 -2.37
C SER A 16 -2.61 0.75 -2.97
N LEU A 17 -3.14 1.78 -3.65
CA LEU A 17 -2.37 2.93 -4.14
C LEU A 17 -1.80 3.78 -3.01
N ILE A 18 -2.56 4.03 -1.94
CA ILE A 18 -2.08 4.76 -0.76
C ILE A 18 -0.91 4.00 -0.11
N ASN A 19 -1.02 2.68 0.04
CA ASN A 19 0.06 1.83 0.56
C ASN A 19 1.31 1.89 -0.34
N ALA A 20 1.13 1.94 -1.66
CA ALA A 20 2.23 2.13 -2.59
C ALA A 20 2.98 3.46 -2.34
N GLY A 21 2.25 4.55 -2.09
CA GLY A 21 2.82 5.86 -1.76
C GLY A 21 3.54 5.86 -0.40
N LEU A 22 2.96 5.23 0.63
CA LEU A 22 3.58 5.06 1.94
C LEU A 22 4.90 4.28 1.85
N ALA A 23 4.93 3.23 1.03
CA ALA A 23 6.14 2.44 0.81
C ALA A 23 7.22 3.24 0.07
N GLN A 24 6.86 4.03 -0.95
CA GLN A 24 7.78 4.93 -1.65
C GLN A 24 8.38 5.97 -0.70
N GLY A 25 7.58 6.54 0.20
CA GLY A 25 8.07 7.46 1.23
C GLY A 25 9.11 6.84 2.19
N LYS A 26 9.17 5.51 2.25
CA LYS A 26 10.17 4.74 3.01
C LYS A 26 11.32 4.22 2.15
N GLY A 27 11.48 4.72 0.92
CA GLY A 27 12.52 4.29 -0.02
C GLY A 27 12.31 2.89 -0.59
N ARG A 28 11.11 2.30 -0.44
CA ARG A 28 10.76 0.97 -0.98
C ARG A 28 10.08 1.10 -2.34
N SER A 29 10.11 0.04 -3.15
CA SER A 29 9.42 0.02 -4.46
C SER A 29 7.91 0.13 -4.31
N GLY A 30 7.33 1.25 -4.76
CA GLY A 30 5.89 1.48 -4.69
C GLY A 30 5.06 0.46 -5.46
N LEU A 31 5.51 0.06 -6.66
CA LEU A 31 4.77 -0.89 -7.50
C LEU A 31 4.66 -2.28 -6.85
N ASN A 32 5.75 -2.74 -6.22
CA ASN A 32 5.73 -4.03 -5.51
C ASN A 32 4.77 -3.99 -4.32
N TRP A 33 4.77 -2.89 -3.56
CA TRP A 33 3.88 -2.71 -2.43
C TRP A 33 2.42 -2.45 -2.84
N TRP A 34 2.19 -1.84 -4.01
CA TRP A 34 0.88 -1.74 -4.62
C TRP A 34 0.29 -3.12 -4.92
N LEU A 35 1.02 -3.94 -5.67
CA LEU A 35 0.62 -5.31 -6.02
C LEU A 35 0.39 -6.15 -4.77
N LEU A 36 1.30 -6.09 -3.80
CA LEU A 36 1.15 -6.79 -2.53
C LEU A 36 -0.12 -6.35 -1.78
N SER A 37 -0.44 -5.05 -1.80
CA SER A 37 -1.64 -4.50 -1.16
C SER A 37 -2.94 -4.90 -1.86
N LEU A 38 -2.92 -5.28 -3.14
CA LEU A 38 -4.11 -5.84 -3.80
C LEU A 38 -4.54 -7.17 -3.17
N PHE A 39 -3.59 -7.97 -2.65
CA PHE A 39 -3.86 -9.24 -1.99
C PHE A 39 -4.03 -9.10 -0.48
N LEU A 40 -3.24 -8.24 0.17
CA LEU A 40 -3.18 -8.12 1.63
C LEU A 40 -4.03 -6.98 2.20
N GLY A 41 -4.40 -5.99 1.39
CA GLY A 41 -5.20 -4.83 1.80
C GLY A 41 -4.60 -4.07 2.99
N PRO A 42 -5.38 -3.81 4.06
CA PRO A 42 -4.90 -3.11 5.25
C PRO A 42 -3.71 -3.76 5.95
N ILE A 43 -3.50 -5.08 5.79
CA ILE A 43 -2.35 -5.78 6.39
C ILE A 43 -1.05 -5.25 5.78
N ALA A 44 -1.03 -4.90 4.50
CA ALA A 44 0.13 -4.27 3.88
C ALA A 44 0.42 -2.89 4.50
N THR A 45 -0.61 -2.14 4.91
CA THR A 45 -0.44 -0.86 5.63
C THR A 45 0.28 -1.08 6.95
N PHE A 46 -0.13 -2.07 7.75
CA PHE A 46 0.56 -2.42 8.99
C PHE A 46 2.03 -2.75 8.74
N LEU A 47 2.31 -3.61 7.75
CA LEU A 47 3.69 -3.95 7.40
C LEU A 47 4.50 -2.70 7.03
N ILE A 48 3.98 -1.83 6.16
CA ILE A 48 4.69 -0.62 5.73
C ILE A 48 4.96 0.30 6.91
N VAL A 49 3.99 0.53 7.79
CA VAL A 49 4.11 1.46 8.93
C VAL A 49 5.17 1.00 9.93
N PHE A 50 5.23 -0.30 10.24
CA PHE A 50 6.18 -0.86 11.21
C PHE A 50 7.58 -1.11 10.65
N LEU A 51 7.73 -1.25 9.33
CA LEU A 51 9.04 -1.41 8.70
C LEU A 51 9.82 -0.10 8.69
N ASP A 52 11.10 -0.14 9.06
CA ASP A 52 11.97 1.02 8.92
C ASP A 52 12.14 1.44 7.44
N PRO A 53 12.37 2.75 7.19
CA PRO A 53 12.80 3.24 5.89
C PRO A 53 14.05 2.50 5.42
N LEU A 54 14.10 2.16 4.13
CA LEU A 54 15.31 1.60 3.55
C LEU A 54 16.42 2.66 3.63
N LYS A 55 17.54 2.29 4.25
CA LYS A 55 18.74 3.13 4.27
C LYS A 55 19.22 3.31 2.83
N GLY A 56 19.10 4.52 2.32
CA GLY A 56 19.72 4.91 1.05
C GLY A 56 21.25 4.86 1.15
N PRO A 57 21.96 4.86 0.01
CA PRO A 57 23.41 5.04 0.00
C PRO A 57 23.78 6.27 0.83
N ARG A 58 24.74 6.12 1.74
CA ARG A 58 25.30 7.26 2.47
C ARG A 58 25.95 8.21 1.45
N PRO A 59 25.77 9.54 1.58
CA PRO A 59 26.55 10.49 0.79
C PRO A 59 28.05 10.32 1.06
#